data_AF-A0A9W6B8M0-F1
#
_entry.id   AF-A0A9W6B8M0-F1
#
_cell.length_a   1.000
_cell.length_b   1.000
_cell.length_c   1.000
_cell.angle_alpha   90.00
_cell.angle_beta   90.00
_cell.angle_gamma   90.00
#
_symmetry.space_group_name_H-M   'P 1'
#
loop_
_entity.id
_entity.type
_entity.pdbx_description
1 polymer ?
#
loop_
_entity_poly.entity_id
_entity_poly.type
_entity_poly.pdbx_seq_one_letter_code
_entity_poly.pdbx_strand_id
1 'polypeptide(L)'
;MLVVEAIITDEYKQQEIKLTNTWAFEEYFPEYIDDATVYLKDENNNTYEFSYNAETQTYLSQNEFSAALDTNYQLFIDYNDTHYTSTEVSLPPKSTIQDITFDRENYAGEDGIAIRVTSTSEEEPNYYRFTHEETIKIVAPNWMPEEMYPIDETHIGVRLKDYENQTCY
;
A
#
# COMPACT_ATOMS: atom_id res chain seq x y z
N MET A 1 -21.09 -15.29 1.17
CA MET A 1 -21.12 -14.24 0.14
C MET A 1 -19.70 -13.78 -0.03
N LEU A 2 -19.20 -13.74 -1.27
CA LEU A 2 -17.80 -13.41 -1.58
C LEU A 2 -17.61 -11.89 -1.64
N VAL A 3 -16.58 -11.38 -0.99
CA VAL A 3 -16.10 -10.01 -1.10
C VAL A 3 -14.73 -10.04 -1.78
N VAL A 4 -14.59 -9.22 -2.81
CA VAL A 4 -13.40 -9.16 -3.66
C VAL A 4 -12.84 -7.75 -3.62
N GLU A 5 -11.57 -7.63 -3.24
CA GLU A 5 -10.78 -6.41 -3.39
C GLU A 5 -9.62 -6.71 -4.32
N ALA A 6 -9.65 -6.14 -5.53
CA ALA A 6 -8.65 -6.37 -6.56
C ALA A 6 -8.14 -5.03 -7.09
N ILE A 7 -6.83 -4.84 -7.09
CA ILE A 7 -6.18 -3.65 -7.64
C ILE A 7 -5.05 -4.09 -8.56
N ILE A 8 -5.29 -3.98 -9.86
CA ILE A 8 -4.28 -4.22 -10.89
C ILE A 8 -3.75 -2.87 -11.38
N THR A 9 -2.43 -2.75 -11.51
CA THR A 9 -1.75 -1.48 -11.81
C THR A 9 -0.82 -1.60 -13.03
N ASP A 10 -0.34 -0.46 -13.54
CA ASP A 10 0.70 -0.38 -14.58
C ASP A 10 2.12 -0.53 -14.02
N GLU A 11 2.28 -0.80 -12.73
CA GLU A 11 3.56 -1.11 -12.11
C GLU A 11 3.96 -2.57 -12.37
N TYR A 12 5.19 -2.80 -12.80
CA TYR A 12 5.70 -4.15 -13.06
C TYR A 12 6.07 -4.84 -11.74
N LYS A 13 5.13 -5.61 -11.18
CA LYS A 13 5.27 -6.35 -9.93
C LYS A 13 4.31 -7.53 -9.88
N GLN A 14 4.36 -8.32 -8.80
CA GLN A 14 3.27 -9.24 -8.48
C GLN A 14 2.02 -8.43 -8.12
N GLN A 15 0.93 -8.67 -8.82
CA GLN A 15 -0.34 -8.01 -8.55
C GLN A 15 -1.10 -8.79 -7.47
N GLU A 16 -1.95 -8.09 -6.72
CA GLU A 16 -2.60 -8.63 -5.53
C GLU A 16 -4.13 -8.58 -5.63
N ILE A 17 -4.78 -9.66 -5.18
CA ILE A 17 -6.23 -9.78 -5.04
C ILE A 17 -6.56 -10.35 -3.67
N LYS A 18 -7.43 -9.70 -2.93
CA LYS A 18 -7.87 -10.12 -1.61
C LYS A 18 -9.29 -10.66 -1.67
N LEU A 19 -9.47 -11.89 -1.20
CA LEU A 19 -10.76 -12.57 -1.15
C LEU A 19 -11.15 -12.83 0.31
N THR A 20 -12.38 -12.45 0.66
CA THR A 20 -12.92 -12.68 2.01
C THR A 20 -14.39 -13.08 1.95
N ASN A 21 -14.88 -13.75 2.98
CA ASN A 21 -16.30 -13.85 3.22
C ASN A 21 -16.85 -12.57 3.84
N THR A 22 -18.13 -12.28 3.61
CA THR A 22 -18.84 -11.30 4.43
C THR A 22 -18.85 -11.72 5.88
N TRP A 23 -18.55 -10.77 6.75
CA TRP A 23 -18.51 -10.93 8.19
C TRP A 23 -19.49 -9.97 8.86
N ALA A 24 -19.99 -10.33 10.04
CA ALA A 24 -20.88 -9.48 10.81
C ALA A 24 -20.09 -8.38 11.53
N PHE A 25 -20.68 -7.20 11.75
CA PHE A 25 -20.00 -6.09 12.43
C PHE A 25 -19.45 -6.44 13.83
N GLU A 26 -20.01 -7.46 14.48
CA GLU A 26 -19.58 -7.95 15.80
C GLU A 26 -18.38 -8.93 15.73
N GLU A 27 -18.02 -9.42 14.54
CA GLU A 27 -16.86 -10.27 14.30
C GLU A 27 -15.61 -9.41 14.14
N TYR A 28 -14.49 -9.79 14.76
CA TYR A 28 -13.29 -8.94 14.77
C TYR A 28 -12.41 -9.07 13.52
N PHE A 29 -12.58 -10.13 12.72
CA PHE A 29 -11.75 -10.37 11.54
C PHE A 29 -12.52 -11.11 10.44
N PRO A 30 -12.33 -10.72 9.16
CA PRO A 30 -12.89 -11.47 8.04
C PRO A 30 -12.23 -12.85 7.94
N GLU A 31 -13.02 -13.86 7.58
CA GLU A 31 -12.48 -15.14 7.12
C GLU A 31 -11.93 -14.98 5.69
N TYR A 32 -10.63 -15.18 5.55
CA TYR A 32 -9.94 -15.20 4.27
C TYR A 32 -10.25 -16.49 3.51
N ILE A 33 -10.30 -16.39 2.19
CA ILE A 33 -10.50 -17.52 1.30
C ILE A 33 -9.15 -17.90 0.72
N ASP A 34 -8.75 -19.16 0.85
CA ASP A 34 -7.44 -19.67 0.42
C ASP A 34 -7.52 -20.81 -0.61
N ASP A 35 -8.72 -21.30 -0.91
CA ASP A 35 -9.02 -22.45 -1.77
C ASP A 35 -9.77 -22.08 -3.07
N ALA A 36 -9.80 -20.80 -3.45
CA ALA A 36 -10.33 -20.34 -4.74
C ALA A 36 -9.32 -20.46 -5.88
N THR A 37 -9.83 -20.72 -7.10
CA THR A 37 -9.06 -20.54 -8.34
C THR A 37 -9.27 -19.12 -8.85
N VAL A 38 -8.20 -18.35 -9.02
CA VAL A 38 -8.26 -16.93 -9.37
C VAL A 38 -7.39 -16.66 -10.58
N TYR A 39 -7.96 -16.06 -11.62
CA TYR A 39 -7.20 -15.65 -12.81
C TYR A 39 -7.79 -14.41 -13.46
N LEU A 40 -6.92 -13.63 -14.08
CA LEU A 40 -7.28 -12.48 -14.91
C LEU A 40 -7.11 -12.87 -16.38
N LYS A 41 -8.00 -12.41 -17.25
CA LYS A 41 -7.80 -12.47 -18.71
C LYS A 41 -7.78 -11.08 -19.31
N ASP A 42 -6.98 -10.91 -20.35
CA ASP A 42 -7.06 -9.75 -21.22
C ASP A 42 -7.90 -10.02 -22.47
N GLU A 43 -8.18 -8.97 -23.25
CA GLU A 43 -8.89 -9.06 -24.52
C GLU A 43 -8.17 -9.90 -25.60
N ASN A 44 -6.87 -10.14 -25.44
CA ASN A 44 -6.07 -11.02 -26.31
C ASN A 44 -6.08 -12.48 -25.83
N ASN A 45 -6.90 -12.79 -24.81
CA ASN A 45 -7.05 -14.10 -24.21
C ASN A 45 -5.77 -14.63 -23.54
N ASN A 46 -4.84 -13.74 -23.16
CA ASN A 46 -3.77 -14.05 -22.23
C ASN A 46 -4.36 -14.28 -20.84
N THR A 47 -3.82 -15.25 -20.10
CA THR A 47 -4.30 -15.60 -18.76
C THR A 47 -3.19 -15.37 -17.74
N TYR A 48 -3.53 -14.66 -16.66
CA TYR A 48 -2.66 -14.37 -15.53
C TYR A 48 -3.23 -15.10 -14.31
N GLU A 49 -2.57 -16.16 -13.89
CA GLU A 49 -2.99 -16.96 -12.74
C GLU A 49 -2.49 -16.37 -11.43
N PHE A 50 -3.28 -16.51 -10.38
CA PHE A 50 -2.93 -16.08 -9.03
C PHE A 50 -2.88 -17.27 -8.08
N SER A 51 -2.04 -17.18 -7.05
CA SER A 51 -1.88 -18.21 -6.02
C SER A 51 -1.98 -17.57 -4.64
N TYR A 52 -2.64 -18.27 -3.72
CA TYR A 52 -2.80 -17.80 -2.35
C TYR A 52 -1.45 -17.74 -1.62
N ASN A 53 -1.19 -16.62 -0.96
CA ASN A 53 -0.04 -16.38 -0.11
C ASN A 53 -0.52 -16.24 1.35
N ALA A 54 -0.09 -17.17 2.20
CA ALA A 54 -0.51 -17.20 3.60
C ALA A 54 0.14 -16.11 4.48
N GLU A 55 1.26 -15.52 4.05
CA GLU A 55 1.96 -14.44 4.77
C GLU A 55 1.22 -13.12 4.61
N THR A 56 0.75 -12.82 3.38
CA THR A 56 -0.02 -11.61 3.06
C THR A 56 -1.53 -11.80 3.17
N GLN A 57 -2.00 -13.05 3.28
CA GLN A 57 -3.42 -13.44 3.28
C GLN A 57 -4.16 -12.98 2.01
N THR A 58 -3.44 -12.99 0.88
CA THR A 58 -3.91 -12.51 -0.43
C THR A 58 -3.51 -13.46 -1.55
N TYR A 59 -4.16 -13.33 -2.70
CA TYR A 59 -3.77 -13.98 -3.95
C TYR A 59 -2.78 -13.10 -4.70
N LEU A 60 -1.58 -13.62 -4.94
CA LEU A 60 -0.55 -12.95 -5.72
C LEU A 60 -0.45 -13.56 -7.12
N SER A 61 -0.23 -12.72 -8.13
CA SER A 61 0.00 -13.22 -9.48
C SER A 61 1.25 -14.10 -9.52
N GLN A 62 1.17 -15.25 -10.19
CA GLN A 62 2.29 -16.20 -10.27
C GLN A 62 3.52 -15.57 -10.96
N ASN A 63 3.27 -14.69 -11.93
CA ASN A 63 4.30 -13.89 -12.60
C ASN A 63 4.07 -12.41 -12.32
N GLU A 64 5.15 -11.64 -12.29
CA GLU A 64 5.09 -10.19 -12.30
C GLU A 64 4.56 -9.70 -13.66
N PHE A 65 3.69 -8.71 -13.63
CA PHE A 65 3.22 -8.04 -14.84
C PHE A 65 2.78 -6.63 -14.50
N SER A 66 2.73 -5.77 -15.52
CA SER A 66 2.04 -4.50 -15.49
C SER A 66 0.84 -4.57 -16.43
N ALA A 67 -0.30 -4.01 -16.02
CA ALA A 67 -1.42 -3.83 -16.92
C ALA A 67 -1.04 -2.82 -18.02
N ALA A 68 -1.46 -3.12 -19.25
CA ALA A 68 -1.26 -2.24 -20.39
C ALA A 68 -2.39 -1.22 -20.50
N LEU A 69 -2.05 0.00 -20.94
CA LEU A 69 -3.04 0.98 -21.39
C LEU A 69 -3.78 0.42 -22.62
N ASP A 70 -5.03 0.87 -22.78
CA ASP A 70 -5.92 0.48 -23.88
C ASP A 70 -6.22 -1.03 -23.98
N THR A 71 -5.94 -1.80 -22.93
CA THR A 71 -6.26 -3.24 -22.84
C THR A 71 -7.37 -3.45 -21.81
N ASN A 72 -8.41 -4.20 -22.19
CA ASN A 72 -9.45 -4.61 -21.27
C ASN A 72 -9.05 -5.88 -20.51
N TYR A 73 -9.30 -5.87 -19.20
CA TYR A 73 -9.06 -7.00 -18.30
C TYR A 73 -10.36 -7.44 -17.61
N GLN A 74 -10.48 -8.75 -17.38
CA GLN A 74 -11.61 -9.34 -16.68
C GLN A 74 -11.13 -10.38 -15.66
N LEU A 75 -11.65 -10.28 -14.43
CA LEU A 75 -11.33 -11.17 -13.31
C LEU A 75 -12.31 -12.34 -13.26
N PHE A 76 -11.77 -13.53 -13.05
CA PHE A 76 -12.50 -14.78 -12.89
C PHE A 76 -12.10 -15.46 -11.58
N ILE A 77 -13.11 -15.92 -10.83
CA ILE A 77 -12.91 -16.62 -9.56
C ILE A 77 -13.84 -17.84 -9.54
N ASP A 78 -13.26 -19.02 -9.32
CA ASP A 78 -14.01 -20.24 -9.01
C ASP A 78 -13.84 -20.57 -7.52
N TYR A 79 -14.95 -20.56 -6.78
CA TYR A 79 -14.97 -20.83 -5.34
C TYR A 79 -16.29 -21.50 -4.93
N ASN A 80 -16.23 -22.58 -4.14
CA ASN A 80 -17.39 -23.33 -3.65
C ASN A 80 -18.42 -23.65 -4.76
N ASP A 81 -17.97 -24.28 -5.85
CA ASP A 81 -18.78 -24.63 -7.02
C ASP A 81 -19.51 -23.44 -7.68
N THR A 82 -19.08 -22.21 -7.38
CA THR A 82 -19.65 -20.98 -7.92
C THR A 82 -18.60 -20.22 -8.72
N HIS A 83 -19.00 -19.80 -9.93
CA HIS A 83 -18.17 -18.97 -10.80
C HIS A 83 -18.55 -17.51 -10.66
N TYR A 84 -17.56 -16.66 -10.38
CA TYR A 84 -17.71 -15.21 -10.31
C TYR A 84 -16.89 -14.56 -11.42
N THR A 85 -17.46 -13.55 -12.05
CA THR A 85 -16.80 -12.79 -13.11
C THR A 85 -17.02 -11.30 -12.90
N SER A 86 -15.97 -10.50 -13.03
CA SER A 86 -16.10 -9.05 -13.03
C SER A 86 -16.64 -8.54 -14.37
N THR A 87 -17.05 -7.27 -14.41
CA THR A 87 -17.09 -6.55 -15.68
C THR A 87 -15.68 -6.37 -16.24
N GLU A 88 -15.58 -6.17 -17.56
CA GLU A 88 -14.33 -5.75 -18.19
C GLU A 88 -13.97 -4.32 -17.75
N VAL A 89 -12.69 -4.11 -17.45
CA VAL A 89 -12.15 -2.82 -17.01
C VAL A 89 -10.78 -2.59 -17.66
N SER A 90 -10.51 -1.38 -18.09
CA SER A 90 -9.20 -0.93 -18.58
C SER A 90 -8.56 0.05 -17.60
N LEU A 91 -7.26 0.28 -17.74
CA LEU A 91 -6.56 1.30 -16.98
C LEU A 91 -7.11 2.70 -17.32
N PRO A 92 -7.33 3.58 -16.33
CA PRO A 92 -7.62 4.97 -16.61
C PRO A 92 -6.40 5.65 -17.25
N PRO A 93 -6.60 6.81 -17.91
CA PRO A 93 -5.51 7.62 -18.43
C PRO A 93 -4.44 7.90 -17.37
N LYS A 94 -3.18 7.88 -17.78
CA LYS A 94 -2.06 8.12 -16.87
C LYS A 94 -2.14 9.54 -16.28
N SER A 95 -2.06 9.62 -14.96
CA SER A 95 -1.91 10.87 -14.23
C SER A 95 -0.54 10.93 -13.58
N THR A 96 0.17 12.03 -13.78
CA THR A 96 1.48 12.26 -13.19
C THR A 96 1.36 13.27 -12.06
N ILE A 97 1.92 12.96 -10.89
CA ILE A 97 2.08 13.92 -9.81
C ILE A 97 3.16 14.93 -10.23
N GLN A 98 2.81 16.21 -10.25
CA GLN A 98 3.75 17.29 -10.54
C GLN A 98 4.43 17.81 -9.28
N ASP A 99 3.65 17.99 -8.21
CA ASP A 99 4.12 18.59 -6.97
C ASP A 99 3.35 18.05 -5.76
N ILE A 100 4.04 17.98 -4.63
CA ILE A 100 3.45 17.63 -3.34
C ILE A 100 3.96 18.64 -2.31
N THR A 101 3.05 19.40 -1.68
CA THR A 101 3.38 20.31 -0.58
C THR A 101 2.80 19.84 0.74
N PHE A 102 3.51 20.19 1.81
CA PHE A 102 3.15 19.87 3.19
C PHE A 102 3.13 21.19 3.97
N ASP A 103 1.95 21.63 4.37
CA ASP A 103 1.80 22.88 5.11
C ASP A 103 1.17 22.60 6.47
N ARG A 104 1.75 23.14 7.54
CA ARG A 104 1.09 23.11 8.85
C ARG A 104 -0.13 24.04 8.82
N GLU A 105 -1.28 23.50 9.18
CA GLU A 105 -2.55 24.21 9.13
C GLU A 105 -3.43 23.81 10.30
N ASN A 106 -4.25 24.74 10.78
CA ASN A 106 -5.32 24.42 11.72
C ASN A 106 -6.61 24.18 10.94
N TYR A 107 -7.13 22.96 10.96
CA TYR A 107 -8.36 22.59 10.28
C TYR A 107 -9.39 22.09 11.29
N ALA A 108 -10.56 22.72 11.30
CA ALA A 108 -11.65 22.44 12.26
C ALA A 108 -11.23 22.53 13.74
N GLY A 109 -10.23 23.35 14.08
CA GLY A 109 -9.72 23.51 15.44
C GLY A 109 -8.54 22.60 15.78
N GLU A 110 -8.23 21.62 14.94
CA GLU A 110 -7.12 20.68 15.12
C GLU A 110 -5.88 21.16 14.36
N ASP A 111 -4.72 21.15 15.01
CA ASP A 111 -3.42 21.44 14.40
C ASP A 111 -2.91 20.20 13.65
N GLY A 112 -2.62 20.34 12.36
CA GLY A 112 -2.23 19.22 11.51
C GLY A 112 -1.36 19.65 10.34
N ILE A 113 -1.05 18.70 9.46
CA ILE A 113 -0.35 18.93 8.19
C ILE A 113 -1.35 18.72 7.05
N ALA A 114 -1.54 19.74 6.23
CA ALA A 114 -2.25 19.63 4.97
C ALA A 114 -1.28 19.10 3.90
N ILE A 115 -1.63 17.95 3.31
CA ILE A 115 -0.93 17.38 2.16
C ILE A 115 -1.67 17.82 0.91
N ARG A 116 -1.01 18.60 0.04
CA ARG A 116 -1.57 19.08 -1.21
C ARG A 116 -0.83 18.44 -2.38
N VAL A 117 -1.58 17.82 -3.28
CA VAL A 117 -1.02 17.15 -4.46
C VAL A 117 -1.51 17.88 -5.70
N THR A 118 -0.58 18.31 -6.54
CA THR A 118 -0.86 18.82 -7.88
C THR A 118 -0.55 17.72 -8.88
N SER A 119 -1.54 17.33 -9.69
CA SER A 119 -1.38 16.30 -10.72
C SER A 119 -1.76 16.84 -12.09
N THR A 120 -1.31 16.15 -13.12
CA THR A 120 -1.68 16.43 -14.51
C THR A 120 -1.89 15.13 -15.26
N SER A 121 -2.96 15.08 -16.04
CA SER A 121 -3.30 13.97 -16.92
C SER A 121 -3.73 14.51 -18.28
N GLU A 122 -3.65 13.65 -19.29
CA GLU A 122 -4.07 14.01 -20.66
C GLU A 122 -5.59 14.18 -20.77
N GLU A 123 -6.34 13.51 -19.90
CA GLU A 123 -7.78 13.66 -19.73
C GLU A 123 -8.13 14.30 -18.37
N GLU A 124 -9.38 14.69 -18.15
CA GLU A 124 -9.88 15.19 -16.86
C GLU A 124 -10.56 14.06 -16.07
N PRO A 125 -9.84 13.30 -15.22
CA PRO A 125 -10.45 12.23 -14.44
C PRO A 125 -11.36 12.80 -13.35
N ASN A 126 -12.47 12.12 -13.09
CA ASN A 126 -13.44 12.53 -12.06
C ASN A 126 -12.94 12.28 -10.63
N TYR A 127 -12.06 11.28 -10.45
CA TYR A 127 -11.63 10.81 -9.14
C TYR A 127 -10.16 10.42 -9.16
N TYR A 128 -9.45 10.74 -8.08
CA TYR A 128 -8.08 10.29 -7.81
C TYR A 128 -8.07 9.40 -6.58
N ARG A 129 -7.29 8.33 -6.61
CA ARG A 129 -6.98 7.51 -5.44
C ARG A 129 -5.50 7.69 -5.11
N PHE A 130 -5.22 8.03 -3.86
CA PHE A 130 -3.87 8.14 -3.35
C PHE A 130 -3.61 7.01 -2.35
N THR A 131 -2.51 6.30 -2.55
CA THR A 131 -1.89 5.44 -1.54
C THR A 131 -0.65 6.17 -1.03
N HIS A 132 -0.41 6.09 0.27
CA HIS A 132 0.76 6.67 0.90
C HIS A 132 1.35 5.68 1.88
N GLU A 133 2.66 5.74 2.05
CA GLU A 133 3.39 5.04 3.10
C GLU A 133 3.99 6.11 4.00
N GLU A 134 3.67 6.06 5.30
CA GLU A 134 4.23 7.01 6.26
C GLU A 134 5.52 6.46 6.86
N THR A 135 6.52 7.32 6.97
CA THR A 135 7.74 7.03 7.73
C THR A 135 7.93 8.13 8.76
N ILE A 136 8.35 7.77 9.98
CA ILE A 136 8.49 8.72 11.08
C ILE A 136 9.97 9.01 11.30
N LYS A 137 10.37 10.26 11.06
CA LYS A 137 11.71 10.73 11.46
C LYS A 137 11.63 11.43 12.81
N ILE A 138 12.28 10.87 13.82
CA ILE A 138 12.41 11.50 15.14
C ILE A 138 13.81 12.11 15.23
N VAL A 139 13.88 13.42 15.42
CA VAL A 139 15.14 14.13 15.68
C VAL A 139 15.16 14.59 17.14
N ALA A 140 16.15 14.12 17.90
CA ALA A 140 16.31 14.51 19.30
C ALA A 140 16.59 16.03 19.40
N PRO A 141 15.72 16.81 20.07
CA PRO A 141 15.80 18.27 20.04
C PRO A 141 17.04 18.84 20.74
N ASN A 142 17.51 18.14 21.78
CA ASN A 142 18.69 18.52 22.58
C ASN A 142 19.73 17.40 22.55
N TRP A 143 20.09 16.95 21.34
CA TRP A 143 21.12 15.93 21.19
C TRP A 143 22.52 16.49 21.48
N MET A 144 23.33 15.71 22.19
CA MET A 144 24.74 15.99 22.39
C MET A 144 25.58 14.83 21.83
N PRO A 145 26.71 15.14 21.14
CA PRO A 145 27.63 14.13 20.63
C PRO A 145 28.38 13.40 21.74
N GLU A 146 28.38 13.98 22.93
CA GLU A 146 29.05 13.48 24.11
C GLU A 146 28.07 12.71 25.01
N GLU A 147 28.58 11.66 25.65
CA GLU A 147 27.91 10.94 26.72
C GLU A 147 28.75 10.93 28.00
N MET A 148 28.05 10.91 29.13
CA MET A 148 28.65 10.76 30.45
C MET A 148 28.81 9.28 30.79
N TYR A 149 29.96 8.90 31.33
CA TYR A 149 30.21 7.54 31.81
C TYR A 149 30.89 7.58 33.18
N PRO A 150 30.61 6.62 34.08
CA PRO A 150 31.26 6.58 35.38
C PRO A 150 32.74 6.21 35.23
N ILE A 151 33.63 6.97 35.87
CA ILE A 151 35.05 6.61 36.00
C ILE A 151 35.25 5.80 37.29
N ASP A 152 34.63 6.25 38.39
CA ASP A 152 34.58 5.59 39.70
C ASP A 152 33.30 5.99 40.47
N GLU A 153 33.20 5.64 41.76
CA GLU A 153 32.01 5.91 42.60
C GLU A 153 31.71 7.41 42.80
N THR A 154 32.66 8.30 42.53
CA THR A 154 32.55 9.75 42.78
C THR A 154 32.83 10.62 41.55
N HIS A 155 33.37 10.06 40.47
CA HIS A 155 33.76 10.80 39.27
C HIS A 155 33.04 10.31 38.00
N ILE A 156 32.71 11.27 37.14
CA ILE A 156 32.11 11.06 35.82
C ILE A 156 33.06 11.60 34.76
N GLY A 157 33.26 10.82 33.70
CA GLY A 157 33.96 11.20 32.49
C GLY A 157 32.98 11.56 31.37
N VAL A 158 33.50 12.25 30.36
CA VAL A 158 32.76 12.59 29.15
C VAL A 158 33.52 12.02 27.96
N ARG A 159 32.81 11.36 27.04
CA ARG A 159 33.39 10.82 25.79
C ARG A 159 32.44 11.05 24.63
N LEU A 160 32.95 11.00 23.41
CA LEU A 160 32.10 10.98 22.22
C LEU A 160 31.37 9.64 22.11
N LYS A 161 30.10 9.69 21.71
CA LYS A 161 29.32 8.51 21.37
C LYS A 161 29.90 7.87 20.11
N ASP A 162 29.91 6.54 20.09
CA ASP A 162 30.29 5.71 18.95
C ASP A 162 29.07 5.14 18.20
N TYR A 163 27.86 5.61 18.53
CA TYR A 163 26.59 5.23 17.92
C TYR A 163 25.76 6.47 17.55
N GLU A 164 24.99 6.36 16.47
CA GLU A 164 24.07 7.41 16.02
C GLU A 164 22.74 7.29 16.79
N ASN A 165 22.32 8.37 17.45
CA ASN A 165 21.03 8.45 18.12
C ASN A 165 20.42 9.86 18.11
N GLN A 166 20.90 10.74 17.23
CA GLN A 166 20.29 12.04 16.99
C GLN A 166 19.02 11.88 16.16
N THR A 167 19.07 11.00 15.17
CA THR A 167 17.97 10.76 14.24
C THR A 167 17.57 9.30 14.26
N CYS A 168 16.30 9.03 14.56
CA CYS A 168 15.67 7.73 14.34
C CYS A 168 14.72 7.82 13.14
N TYR A 169 14.64 6.73 12.37
CA TYR A 169 13.73 6.56 11.23
C TYR A 169 12.78 5.40 11.49
#